data_AF-A0A919RMJ1-F1
#
_entry.id   AF-A0A919RMJ1-F1
#
_cell.length_a   1.000
_cell.length_b   1.000
_cell.length_c   1.000
_cell.angle_alpha   90.00
_cell.angle_beta   90.00
_cell.angle_gamma   90.00
#
_symmetry.space_group_name_H-M   'P 1'
#
loop_
_entity.id
_entity.type
_entity.pdbx_description
1 polymer ?
#
loop_
_entity_poly.entity_id
_entity_poly.type
_entity_poly.pdbx_seq_one_letter_code
_entity_poly.pdbx_strand_id
1 'polypeptide(L)'
;MLHTFDADGHHQKSLIECTGTDDRHLAAVDAAQDRLKGWLDDLAGLEFGDIAVRPFRMEHEGVVFGHVVESFEGVEHAELYPDQLGFYEPWDGSYDT
;
A
#
# COMPACT_ATOMS: atom_id res chain seq x y z
N MET A 1 5.61 2.29 5.16
CA MET A 1 4.69 3.20 4.45
C MET A 1 3.30 3.15 5.08
N LEU A 2 2.51 4.21 4.99
CA LEU A 2 1.10 4.25 5.40
C LEU A 2 0.28 5.07 4.39
N HIS A 3 -0.75 4.48 3.79
CA HIS A 3 -1.74 5.18 2.97
C HIS A 3 -2.99 5.48 3.80
N THR A 4 -3.62 6.62 3.55
CA THR A 4 -4.93 6.94 4.15
C THR A 4 -5.93 7.28 3.06
N PHE A 5 -7.16 6.85 3.28
CA PHE A 5 -8.27 6.97 2.35
C PHE A 5 -9.48 7.59 3.07
N ASP A 6 -10.36 8.26 2.33
CA ASP A 6 -11.68 8.60 2.86
C ASP A 6 -12.60 7.38 2.93
N ALA A 7 -13.80 7.58 3.49
CA ALA A 7 -14.80 6.51 3.61
C ALA A 7 -15.30 5.98 2.25
N ASP A 8 -15.13 6.73 1.17
CA ASP A 8 -15.47 6.33 -0.20
C ASP A 8 -14.27 5.68 -0.93
N GLY A 9 -13.16 5.47 -0.22
CA GLY A 9 -11.94 4.84 -0.71
C GLY A 9 -11.03 5.75 -1.54
N HIS A 10 -11.26 7.06 -1.59
CA HIS A 10 -10.34 7.97 -2.29
C HIS A 10 -9.07 8.16 -1.48
N HIS A 11 -7.93 8.01 -2.15
CA HIS A 11 -6.62 8.28 -1.56
C HIS A 11 -6.51 9.75 -1.12
N GLN A 12 -6.08 9.98 0.12
CA GLN A 12 -5.88 11.32 0.68
C GLN A 12 -4.39 11.69 0.81
N LYS A 13 -3.59 10.79 1.39
CA LYS A 13 -2.16 11.00 1.64
C LYS A 13 -1.43 9.69 1.83
N SER A 14 -0.12 9.74 1.62
CA SER A 14 0.82 8.66 1.93
C SER A 14 1.95 9.20 2.80
N LEU A 15 2.34 8.41 3.80
CA LEU A 15 3.57 8.59 4.55
C LEU A 15 4.55 7.51 4.10
N ILE A 16 5.68 7.94 3.54
CA ILE A 16 6.73 7.07 3.02
C ILE A 16 8.05 7.51 3.65
N GLU A 17 8.79 6.55 4.19
CA GLU A 17 10.08 6.77 4.81
C GLU A 17 10.94 5.52 4.61
N CYS A 18 12.17 5.71 4.14
CA CYS A 18 13.17 4.66 4.01
C CYS A 18 13.96 4.54 5.31
N THR A 19 13.92 3.36 5.94
CA THR A 19 14.56 3.13 7.25
C THR A 19 15.90 2.41 7.16
N GLY A 20 16.35 2.05 5.95
CA GLY A 20 17.65 1.44 5.73
C GLY A 20 17.78 0.73 4.39
N THR A 21 18.90 0.05 4.22
CA THR A 21 19.29 -0.73 3.04
C THR A 21 19.61 -2.17 3.42
N ASP A 22 19.72 -3.07 2.43
CA ASP A 22 19.87 -4.52 2.62
C ASP A 22 21.07 -4.94 3.47
N ASP A 23 22.13 -4.14 3.51
CA ASP A 23 23.33 -4.37 4.32
C ASP A 23 23.06 -4.38 5.84
N ARG A 24 21.89 -3.87 6.28
CA ARG A 24 21.45 -3.85 7.67
C ARG A 24 20.00 -4.32 7.84
N HIS A 25 19.60 -5.33 7.07
CA HIS A 25 18.21 -5.78 6.94
C HIS A 25 17.42 -5.84 8.27
N LEU A 26 17.93 -6.54 9.30
CA LEU A 26 17.19 -6.67 10.57
C LEU A 26 16.94 -5.32 11.26
N ALA A 27 17.98 -4.47 11.36
CA ALA A 27 17.83 -3.16 11.98
C ALA A 27 16.93 -2.21 11.16
N ALA A 28 16.96 -2.34 9.83
CA ALA A 28 16.09 -1.58 8.93
C ALA A 28 14.62 -1.98 9.11
N VAL A 29 14.35 -3.29 9.29
CA VAL A 29 13.01 -3.83 9.58
C VAL A 29 12.50 -3.36 10.93
N ASP A 30 13.31 -3.46 11.99
CA ASP A 30 12.93 -2.97 13.33
C ASP A 30 12.58 -1.47 13.29
N ALA A 31 13.41 -0.66 12.63
CA ALA A 31 13.15 0.76 12.45
C ALA A 31 11.87 1.03 11.62
N ALA A 32 11.57 0.22 10.60
CA ALA A 32 10.34 0.33 9.83
C ALA A 32 9.10 0.02 10.69
N GLN A 33 9.18 -0.99 11.55
CA GLN A 33 8.11 -1.37 12.46
C GLN A 33 7.87 -0.27 13.51
N ASP A 34 8.92 0.25 14.13
CA ASP A 34 8.82 1.36 15.09
C ASP A 34 8.21 2.60 14.43
N ARG A 35 8.61 2.88 13.19
CA ARG A 35 8.08 4.02 12.45
C ARG A 35 6.60 3.87 12.13
N LEU A 36 6.20 2.70 11.64
CA LEU A 36 4.80 2.37 11.36
C LEU A 36 3.97 2.43 12.64
N LYS A 37 4.48 1.89 13.75
CA LYS A 37 3.81 1.96 15.05
C LYS A 37 3.57 3.42 15.46
N GLY A 38 4.56 4.30 15.35
CA GLY A 38 4.39 5.71 15.66
C GLY A 38 3.29 6.37 14.84
N TRP A 39 3.20 6.08 13.54
CA TRP A 39 2.11 6.60 12.70
C TRP A 39 0.73 6.06 13.07
N LEU A 40 0.64 4.80 13.48
CA LEU A 40 -0.62 4.19 13.91
C LEU A 40 -1.07 4.69 15.30
N ASP A 41 -0.14 4.93 16.22
CA ASP A 41 -0.43 5.46 17.56
C ASP A 41 -1.01 6.90 17.49
N ASP A 42 -0.73 7.64 16.42
CA ASP A 42 -1.32 8.97 16.15
C ASP A 42 -2.78 8.91 15.62
N LEU A 43 -3.29 7.72 15.29
CA LEU A 43 -4.67 7.53 14.82
C LEU A 43 -5.61 7.28 16.00
N ALA A 44 -6.68 8.06 16.09
CA ALA A 44 -7.73 7.83 17.08
C ALA A 44 -8.63 6.66 16.64
N GLY A 45 -8.89 5.72 17.55
CA GLY A 45 -9.86 4.63 17.32
C GLY A 45 -9.38 3.57 16.33
N LEU A 46 -8.12 3.11 16.48
CA LEU A 46 -7.55 2.08 15.62
C LEU A 46 -8.33 0.76 15.75
N GLU A 47 -8.94 0.33 14.66
CA GLU A 47 -9.58 -0.97 14.50
C GLU A 47 -9.01 -1.65 13.25
N PHE A 48 -8.80 -2.96 13.32
CA PHE A 48 -8.32 -3.77 12.19
C PHE A 48 -9.49 -4.47 11.52
N GLY A 49 -9.57 -4.36 10.20
CA GLY A 49 -10.59 -5.00 9.39
C GLY A 49 -10.37 -4.73 7.90
N ASP A 50 -11.24 -5.30 7.09
CA ASP A 50 -11.19 -5.13 5.64
C ASP A 50 -11.58 -3.70 5.25
N ILE A 51 -10.92 -3.17 4.23
CA ILE A 51 -11.24 -1.87 3.64
C ILE A 51 -11.40 -2.02 2.13
N ALA A 52 -12.30 -1.23 1.55
CA ALA A 52 -12.40 -1.05 0.11
C ALA A 52 -11.74 0.28 -0.26
N VAL A 53 -10.79 0.24 -1.19
CA VAL A 53 -10.09 1.44 -1.69
C VAL A 53 -10.33 1.58 -3.18
N ARG A 54 -10.43 2.82 -3.65
CA ARG A 54 -10.47 3.10 -5.08
C ARG A 54 -9.07 2.99 -5.67
N PRO A 55 -8.96 2.73 -6.98
CA PRO A 55 -7.69 2.83 -7.66
C PRO A 55 -7.03 4.19 -7.41
N PHE A 56 -5.73 4.16 -7.13
CA PHE A 56 -4.93 5.35 -6.92
C PHE A 56 -3.51 5.10 -7.41
N ARG A 57 -2.83 6.19 -7.79
CA ARG A 57 -1.45 6.14 -8.25
C ARG A 57 -0.71 7.35 -7.70
N MET A 58 0.44 7.11 -7.12
CA MET A 58 1.39 8.15 -6.76
C MET A 58 2.82 7.70 -7.05
N GLU A 59 3.72 8.66 -7.09
CA GLU A 59 5.15 8.41 -7.28
C GLU A 59 5.93 9.05 -6.13
N HIS A 60 6.91 8.32 -5.59
CA HIS A 60 7.82 8.80 -4.57
C HIS A 60 9.23 8.31 -4.91
N GLU A 61 10.16 9.24 -5.05
CA GLU A 61 11.56 8.96 -5.41
C GLU A 61 11.71 8.06 -6.66
N GLY A 62 10.84 8.25 -7.66
CA GLY A 62 10.86 7.47 -8.91
C GLY A 62 10.22 6.08 -8.82
N VAL A 63 9.65 5.72 -7.67
CA VAL A 63 8.94 4.46 -7.46
C VAL A 63 7.43 4.72 -7.44
N VAL A 64 6.67 3.90 -8.18
CA VAL A 64 5.22 3.95 -8.18
C VAL A 64 4.68 3.20 -6.95
N PHE A 65 3.75 3.84 -6.27
CA PHE A 65 2.94 3.25 -5.20
C PHE A 65 1.47 3.43 -5.55
N GLY A 66 0.69 2.36 -5.49
CA GLY A 66 -0.73 2.47 -5.82
C GLY A 66 -1.39 1.14 -6.12
N HIS A 67 -2.72 1.18 -6.12
CA HIS A 67 -3.58 0.16 -6.68
C HIS A 67 -4.01 0.64 -8.07
N VAL A 68 -3.30 0.21 -9.10
CA VAL A 68 -3.35 0.77 -10.46
C VAL A 68 -4.12 -0.17 -11.37
N VAL A 69 -5.18 0.34 -12.03
CA VAL A 69 -5.91 -0.47 -13.03
C VAL A 69 -5.05 -0.63 -14.26
N GLU A 70 -4.80 -1.88 -14.63
CA GLU A 70 -4.02 -2.30 -15.78
C GLU A 70 -4.78 -3.34 -16.62
N SER A 71 -4.24 -3.64 -17.80
CA SER A 71 -4.75 -4.72 -18.64
C SER A 71 -3.62 -5.62 -19.10
N PHE A 72 -3.77 -6.92 -18.85
CA PHE A 72 -2.86 -7.95 -19.32
C PHE A 72 -3.63 -8.96 -20.16
N GLU A 73 -3.18 -9.19 -21.39
CA GLU A 73 -3.84 -10.08 -22.37
C GLU A 73 -5.35 -9.80 -22.56
N GLY A 74 -5.78 -8.55 -22.39
CA GLY A 74 -7.18 -8.14 -22.54
C GLY A 74 -8.04 -8.37 -21.29
N VAL A 75 -7.46 -8.81 -20.19
CA VAL A 75 -8.11 -8.93 -18.87
C VAL A 75 -7.73 -7.71 -18.04
N GLU A 76 -8.73 -7.00 -17.52
CA GLU A 76 -8.53 -5.90 -16.58
C GLU A 76 -8.18 -6.47 -15.19
N HIS A 77 -7.22 -5.85 -14.53
CA HIS A 77 -6.82 -6.15 -13.16
C HIS A 77 -6.38 -4.88 -12.47
N ALA A 78 -6.32 -4.92 -11.15
CA ALA A 78 -5.70 -3.86 -10.37
C ALA A 78 -4.38 -4.37 -9.80
N GLU A 79 -3.29 -3.72 -10.18
CA GLU A 79 -1.93 -4.08 -9.77
C GLU A 79 -1.53 -3.25 -8.54
N LEU A 80 -1.12 -3.91 -7.47
CA LEU A 80 -0.58 -3.24 -6.29
C LEU A 80 0.92 -3.03 -6.45
N TYR A 81 1.30 -1.79 -6.78
CA TYR A 81 2.69 -1.38 -6.83
C TYR A 81 3.20 -0.92 -5.45
N PRO A 82 4.49 -1.20 -5.13
CA PRO A 82 5.51 -1.78 -6.01
C PRO A 82 5.57 -3.32 -6.02
N ASP A 83 4.77 -3.98 -5.18
CA ASP A 83 4.88 -5.42 -4.90
C ASP A 83 4.43 -6.32 -6.05
N GLN A 84 3.75 -5.74 -7.05
CA GLN A 84 3.24 -6.44 -8.23
C GLN A 84 2.26 -7.57 -7.87
N LEU A 85 1.30 -7.25 -7.00
CA LEU A 85 0.20 -8.16 -6.64
C LEU A 85 -1.03 -7.82 -7.48
N GLY A 86 -1.48 -8.77 -8.30
CA GLY A 86 -2.60 -8.58 -9.21
C GLY A 86 -3.93 -9.00 -8.59
N PHE A 87 -4.90 -8.09 -8.56
CA PHE A 87 -6.27 -8.34 -8.12
C PHE A 87 -7.20 -8.40 -9.33
N TYR A 88 -8.10 -9.38 -9.36
CA TYR A 88 -8.99 -9.66 -10.49
C TYR A 88 -10.45 -9.77 -10.04
N GLU A 89 -11.37 -9.87 -10.99
CA GLU A 89 -12.73 -10.34 -10.71
C GLU A 89 -12.69 -11.65 -9.91
N PRO A 90 -13.48 -11.78 -8.81
CA PRO A 90 -14.65 -10.99 -8.48
C PRO A 90 -14.41 -9.73 -7.62
N TRP A 91 -13.17 -9.27 -7.48
CA TRP A 91 -12.78 -8.12 -6.65
C TRP A 91 -13.04 -8.32 -5.16
N ASP A 92 -12.83 -9.53 -4.66
CA ASP A 92 -13.07 -9.92 -3.27
C ASP A 92 -11.83 -9.77 -2.37
N GLY A 93 -10.75 -9.18 -2.89
CA GLY A 93 -9.48 -8.99 -2.19
C GLY A 93 -8.53 -10.18 -2.30
N SER A 94 -8.92 -11.27 -2.99
CA SER A 94 -7.95 -12.28 -3.42
C SER A 94 -7.04 -11.72 -4.52
N TYR A 95 -5.78 -12.16 -4.51
CA TYR A 95 -4.75 -11.71 -5.45
C TYR A 95 -3.88 -12.88 -5.92
N ASP A 96 -3.20 -12.65 -7.05
CA ASP A 96 -2.17 -13.53 -7.61
C ASP A 96 -0.78 -12.85 -7.52
N THR A 97 0.29 -13.64 -7.49
CA THR A 97 1.70 -13.19 -7.37
C THR A 97 2.61 -13.84 -8.42
#